data_AF-A0A917XE67-F1
#
_entry.id   AF-A0A917XE67-F1
#
_cell.length_a   1.000
_cell.length_b   1.000
_cell.length_c   1.000
_cell.angle_alpha   90.00
_cell.angle_beta   90.00
_cell.angle_gamma   90.00
#
_symmetry.space_group_name_H-M   'P 1'
#
loop_
_entity.id
_entity.type
_entity.pdbx_description
1 polymer ?
#
loop_
_entity_poly.entity_id
_entity_poly.type
_entity_poly.pdbx_seq_one_letter_code
_entity_poly.pdbx_strand_id
1 'polypeptide(L)'
;MIPTDDQFPAALAAALALPFDYDDGNGVDFEPFPAFLSIEETAAWFRAWTGNAELDGDDFRVFGQHGAGGYAAFWLVRPHRPLVDQPVVFLGSEGETGAVTRDLGAFLWLLAGDTAPGKRPPQTSPTGPPATTGTWRLSPNGSRTTATSSDNGATWTTAGTATNHYGGSSDSPVWTRETDGSVPRDVADPTGGLAATTSGSDTTLQLCDIRGDVAVQLDLATTTATAFHYDENGNTQDATGTRYGWLGASRRASDTPSGLTLMGARLYTPATGCFLSQDPVEDRGANAYSYCSANPVDCSDIGGTWDFDGVEGPSTKAERDWCYWPSR
;
A
#
# COMPACT_ATOMS: atom_id res chain seq x y z
N MET A 1 20.75 26.02 -16.37
CA MET A 1 21.71 25.63 -15.32
C MET A 1 21.03 24.51 -14.55
N ILE A 2 21.47 23.27 -14.75
CA ILE A 2 20.89 22.11 -14.05
C ILE A 2 21.34 22.25 -12.59
N PRO A 3 20.43 22.30 -11.59
CA PRO A 3 20.84 22.31 -10.19
C PRO A 3 21.70 21.07 -9.93
N THR A 4 22.92 21.26 -9.44
CA THR A 4 23.77 20.17 -8.97
C THR A 4 23.10 19.52 -7.76
N ASP A 5 23.00 18.19 -7.73
CA ASP A 5 22.39 17.39 -6.65
C ASP A 5 23.11 17.48 -5.28
N ASP A 6 24.02 18.44 -5.14
CA ASP A 6 24.91 18.66 -3.99
C ASP A 6 24.43 19.80 -3.08
N GLN A 7 23.34 20.48 -3.46
CA GLN A 7 22.76 21.58 -2.69
C GLN A 7 21.32 21.26 -2.29
N PHE A 8 20.96 21.63 -1.06
CA PHE A 8 19.57 21.55 -0.63
C PHE A 8 18.65 22.33 -1.59
N PRO A 9 17.52 21.75 -1.99
CA PRO A 9 16.47 22.54 -2.61
C PRO A 9 16.09 23.72 -1.73
N ALA A 10 15.87 24.90 -2.33
CA ALA A 10 15.65 26.15 -1.59
C ALA A 10 14.53 26.04 -0.53
N ALA A 11 13.48 25.27 -0.82
CA ALA A 11 12.38 25.03 0.11
C ALA A 11 12.80 24.19 1.33
N LEU A 12 13.68 23.20 1.14
CA LEU A 12 14.25 22.43 2.24
C LEU A 12 15.18 23.29 3.09
N ALA A 13 16.09 24.04 2.45
CA ALA A 13 17.00 24.93 3.16
C ALA A 13 16.25 25.97 4.02
N ALA A 14 15.15 26.52 3.50
CA ALA A 14 14.31 27.46 4.25
C ALA A 14 13.60 26.80 5.45
N ALA A 15 13.13 25.56 5.30
CA ALA A 15 12.47 24.83 6.39
C ALA A 15 13.44 24.41 7.49
N LEU A 16 14.63 23.93 7.13
CA LEU A 16 15.65 23.49 8.09
C LEU A 16 16.34 24.64 8.84
N ALA A 17 16.17 25.89 8.37
CA ALA A 17 16.66 27.08 9.05
C ALA A 17 15.74 27.53 10.21
N LEU A 18 14.55 26.94 10.35
CA LEU A 18 13.64 27.20 11.47
C LEU A 18 14.04 26.35 12.69
N PRO A 19 13.93 26.87 13.91
CA PRO A 19 14.19 26.08 15.12
C PRO A 19 13.11 25.00 15.29
N PHE A 20 13.52 23.74 15.43
CA PHE A 20 12.65 22.64 15.84
C PHE A 20 12.56 22.64 17.37
N ASP A 21 11.35 22.82 17.92
CA ASP A 21 11.14 22.86 19.37
C ASP A 21 11.07 21.43 19.92
N TYR A 22 11.98 21.11 20.84
CA TYR A 22 12.08 19.81 21.48
C TYR A 22 11.33 19.87 22.81
N ASP A 23 10.00 19.91 22.75
CA ASP A 23 9.12 20.08 23.92
C ASP A 23 9.09 18.84 24.83
N ASP A 24 10.11 18.65 25.66
CA ASP A 24 10.22 17.62 26.72
C ASP A 24 9.73 16.21 26.31
N GLY A 25 10.03 15.81 25.05
CA GLY A 25 9.69 14.49 24.48
C GLY A 25 8.39 14.43 23.65
N ASN A 26 7.68 15.54 23.46
CA ASN A 26 6.51 15.67 22.58
C ASN A 26 6.79 16.47 21.29
N GLY A 27 7.98 17.06 21.14
CA GLY A 27 8.41 17.79 19.95
C GLY A 27 8.91 16.91 18.80
N VAL A 28 9.32 17.56 17.71
CA VAL A 28 9.89 16.90 16.53
C VAL A 28 11.31 16.42 16.86
N ASP A 29 11.47 15.10 17.03
CA ASP A 29 12.77 14.45 17.21
C ASP A 29 13.53 14.38 15.86
N PHE A 30 13.94 15.54 15.34
CA PHE A 30 14.66 15.66 14.07
C PHE A 30 15.74 16.73 14.16
N GLU A 31 16.98 16.33 13.90
CA GLU A 31 18.16 17.16 13.85
C GLU A 31 18.58 17.36 12.38
N PRO A 32 18.29 18.53 11.79
CA PRO A 32 18.70 18.82 10.43
C PRO A 32 20.21 19.01 10.32
N PHE A 33 20.80 18.56 9.22
CA PHE A 33 22.18 18.85 8.90
C PHE A 33 22.31 20.20 8.16
N PRO A 34 23.44 20.91 8.33
CA PRO A 34 23.66 22.19 7.65
C PRO A 34 23.85 22.04 6.12
N ALA A 35 24.17 20.83 5.65
CA ALA A 35 24.29 20.44 4.26
C ALA A 35 24.04 18.92 4.12
N PHE A 36 23.96 18.41 2.89
CA PHE A 36 23.95 16.96 2.70
C PHE A 36 25.22 16.33 3.31
N LEU A 37 25.11 15.12 3.87
CA LEU A 37 26.30 14.35 4.21
C LEU A 37 27.16 14.18 2.95
N SER A 38 28.48 14.19 3.15
CA SER A 38 29.39 13.93 2.04
C SER A 38 29.19 12.51 1.50
N ILE A 39 29.60 12.28 0.25
CA ILE A 39 29.56 10.96 -0.38
C ILE A 39 30.40 9.96 0.45
N GLU A 40 31.54 10.41 0.99
CA GLU A 40 32.41 9.57 1.83
C GLU A 40 31.74 9.18 3.16
N GLU A 41 31.08 10.13 3.83
CA GLU A 41 30.31 9.84 5.05
C GLU A 41 29.11 8.96 4.75
N THR A 42 28.43 9.19 3.63
CA THR A 42 27.29 8.40 3.17
C THR A 42 27.69 6.94 2.93
N ALA A 43 28.77 6.72 2.19
CA ALA A 43 29.34 5.40 1.99
C ALA A 43 29.76 4.75 3.30
N ALA A 44 30.39 5.49 4.21
CA ALA A 44 30.86 4.96 5.48
C ALA A 44 29.71 4.45 6.37
N TRP A 45 28.66 5.25 6.58
CA TRP A 45 27.53 4.80 7.40
C TRP A 45 26.70 3.74 6.68
N PHE A 46 26.51 3.85 5.36
CA PHE A 46 25.70 2.89 4.60
C PHE A 46 26.34 1.49 4.57
N ARG A 47 27.68 1.40 4.44
CA ARG A 47 28.41 0.14 4.57
C ARG A 47 28.34 -0.44 5.98
N ALA A 48 28.47 0.41 7.00
CA ALA A 48 28.37 -0.03 8.39
C ALA A 48 26.96 -0.53 8.72
N TRP A 49 25.94 0.11 8.17
CA TRP A 49 24.54 -0.21 8.38
C TRP A 49 24.10 -1.48 7.62
N THR A 50 24.56 -1.68 6.38
CA THR A 50 24.25 -2.88 5.58
C THR A 50 25.18 -4.07 5.83
N GLY A 51 26.33 -3.85 6.49
CA GLY A 51 27.41 -4.82 6.59
C GLY A 51 28.08 -5.16 5.24
N ASN A 52 27.75 -4.43 4.16
CA ASN A 52 28.24 -4.68 2.81
C ASN A 52 29.24 -3.60 2.39
N ALA A 53 30.52 -3.97 2.27
CA ALA A 53 31.60 -3.06 1.92
C ALA A 53 31.58 -2.59 0.45
N GLU A 54 30.81 -3.25 -0.42
CA GLU A 54 30.74 -2.92 -1.85
C GLU A 54 29.77 -1.77 -2.17
N LEU A 55 28.88 -1.42 -1.24
CA LEU A 55 27.91 -0.35 -1.44
C LEU A 55 28.51 1.02 -1.13
N ASP A 56 28.13 2.04 -1.88
CA ASP A 56 28.57 3.44 -1.71
C ASP A 56 27.46 4.37 -1.23
N GLY A 57 26.19 3.97 -1.38
CA GLY A 57 25.05 4.78 -0.96
C GLY A 57 24.83 6.01 -1.83
N ASP A 58 25.36 6.01 -3.06
CA ASP A 58 25.25 7.13 -4.01
C ASP A 58 23.79 7.46 -4.38
N ASP A 59 22.90 6.51 -4.17
CA ASP A 59 21.45 6.65 -4.31
C ASP A 59 20.81 7.52 -3.23
N PHE A 60 21.55 7.95 -2.21
CA PHE A 60 21.02 8.73 -1.09
C PHE A 60 21.63 10.13 -0.98
N ARG A 61 20.78 11.08 -0.60
CA ARG A 61 21.20 12.43 -0.17
C ARG A 61 20.66 12.70 1.22
N VAL A 62 21.48 12.41 2.24
CA VAL A 62 21.11 12.50 3.66
C VAL A 62 21.16 13.94 4.13
N PHE A 63 20.07 14.44 4.71
CA PHE A 63 19.93 15.85 5.10
C PHE A 63 19.59 16.06 6.58
N GLY A 64 19.48 14.99 7.37
CA GLY A 64 19.30 15.09 8.82
C GLY A 64 19.22 13.73 9.48
N GLN A 65 19.12 13.74 10.80
CA GLN A 65 19.02 12.55 11.64
C GLN A 65 17.91 12.70 12.69
N HIS A 66 17.40 11.58 13.19
CA HIS A 66 16.54 11.50 14.37
C HIS A 66 17.43 11.20 15.58
N GLY A 67 17.09 11.66 16.79
CA GLY A 67 17.89 11.55 18.01
C GLY A 67 18.23 10.12 18.46
N ALA A 68 17.54 9.12 17.91
CA ALA A 68 17.86 7.69 18.04
C ALA A 68 18.94 7.16 17.06
N GLY A 69 19.49 8.04 16.19
CA GLY A 69 20.56 7.72 15.24
C GLY A 69 20.10 7.26 13.85
N GLY A 70 18.83 7.47 13.48
CA GLY A 70 18.32 7.19 12.14
C GLY A 70 18.48 8.37 11.19
N TYR A 71 18.68 8.14 9.89
CA TYR A 71 18.90 9.18 8.88
C TYR A 71 17.66 9.46 8.04
N ALA A 72 17.43 10.74 7.72
CA ALA A 72 16.47 11.16 6.70
C ALA A 72 17.22 11.53 5.41
N ALA A 73 16.78 10.98 4.29
CA ALA A 73 17.46 11.14 3.01
C ALA A 73 16.50 11.23 1.83
N PHE A 74 16.90 11.89 0.74
CA PHE A 74 16.29 11.62 -0.56
C PHE A 74 16.82 10.30 -1.09
N TRP A 75 15.94 9.50 -1.71
CA TRP A 75 16.33 8.31 -2.45
C TRP A 75 16.20 8.57 -3.95
N LEU A 76 17.32 8.57 -4.65
CA LEU A 76 17.49 8.91 -6.07
C LEU A 76 16.99 7.80 -7.02
N VAL A 77 15.85 7.20 -6.70
CA VAL A 77 15.30 6.05 -7.44
C VAL A 77 14.66 6.43 -8.77
N ARG A 78 14.30 7.70 -8.97
CA ARG A 78 13.65 8.15 -10.21
C ARG A 78 14.71 8.70 -11.18
N PRO A 79 15.06 7.99 -12.27
CA PRO A 79 16.11 8.43 -13.17
C PRO A 79 15.76 9.78 -13.81
N HIS A 80 16.75 10.68 -13.91
CA HIS A 80 16.63 12.00 -14.54
C HIS A 80 15.55 12.92 -13.95
N ARG A 81 15.09 12.66 -12.72
CA ARG A 81 14.17 13.53 -11.99
C ARG A 81 14.93 14.39 -10.97
N PRO A 82 14.54 15.65 -10.79
CA PRO A 82 15.18 16.54 -9.82
C PRO A 82 14.93 16.04 -8.38
N LEU A 83 15.81 16.41 -7.44
CA LEU A 83 15.70 16.03 -6.02
C LEU A 83 14.32 16.28 -5.40
N VAL A 84 13.64 17.37 -5.79
CA VAL A 84 12.31 17.70 -5.27
C VAL A 84 11.24 16.67 -5.63
N ASP A 85 11.45 15.93 -6.72
CA ASP A 85 10.58 14.86 -7.19
C ASP A 85 11.04 13.49 -6.67
N GLN A 86 12.15 13.40 -5.93
CA GLN A 86 12.62 12.14 -5.36
C GLN A 86 11.88 11.83 -4.05
N PRO A 87 11.58 10.56 -3.76
CA PRO A 87 11.03 10.17 -2.47
C PRO A 87 11.98 10.51 -1.32
N VAL A 88 11.41 10.85 -0.16
CA VAL A 88 12.14 11.01 1.09
C VAL A 88 11.96 9.74 1.91
N VAL A 89 13.08 9.16 2.34
CA VAL A 89 13.16 7.93 3.12
C VAL A 89 13.71 8.21 4.52
N PHE A 90 13.39 7.32 5.44
CA PHE A 90 14.01 7.25 6.76
C PHE A 90 14.71 5.89 6.91
N LEU A 91 15.93 5.93 7.43
CA LEU A 91 16.83 4.79 7.62
C LEU A 91 17.25 4.76 9.09
N GLY A 92 16.53 4.00 9.90
CA GLY A 92 16.75 3.85 11.33
C GLY A 92 18.02 3.08 11.67
N SER A 93 18.61 3.41 12.82
CA SER A 93 19.81 2.78 13.36
C SER A 93 19.65 1.29 13.67
N GLU A 94 18.42 0.83 13.92
CA GLU A 94 18.07 -0.58 14.19
C GLU A 94 17.51 -1.33 12.96
N GLY A 95 17.66 -0.77 11.76
CA GLY A 95 17.25 -1.40 10.50
C GLY A 95 15.83 -1.04 10.04
N GLU A 96 15.17 -0.08 10.69
CA GLU A 96 13.91 0.48 10.20
C GLU A 96 14.13 1.18 8.86
N THR A 97 13.36 0.84 7.83
CA THR A 97 13.41 1.54 6.55
C THR A 97 12.02 1.85 6.05
N GLY A 98 11.82 3.04 5.50
CA GLY A 98 10.54 3.41 4.93
C GLY A 98 10.59 4.66 4.09
N ALA A 99 9.88 4.65 2.96
CA ALA A 99 9.55 5.88 2.26
C ALA A 99 8.59 6.69 3.13
N VAL A 100 9.09 7.77 3.72
CA VAL A 100 8.32 8.69 4.56
C VAL A 100 7.36 9.47 3.67
N THR A 101 7.84 9.93 2.50
CA THR A 101 7.02 10.63 1.52
C THR A 101 7.51 10.39 0.10
N ARG A 102 6.62 10.66 -0.86
CA ARG A 102 6.86 10.41 -2.30
C ARG A 102 7.62 11.52 -3.03
N ASP A 103 7.77 12.69 -2.40
CA ASP A 103 8.38 13.92 -2.95
C ASP A 103 8.71 14.91 -1.80
N LEU A 104 9.56 15.92 -2.07
CA LEU A 104 9.94 16.93 -1.06
C LEU A 104 8.74 17.73 -0.55
N GLY A 105 7.76 18.02 -1.42
CA GLY A 105 6.59 18.81 -1.04
C GLY A 105 5.80 18.15 0.09
N ALA A 106 5.60 16.84 -0.01
CA ALA A 106 4.96 16.05 1.03
C ALA A 106 5.80 15.98 2.32
N PHE A 107 7.12 15.99 2.22
CA PHE A 107 8.01 15.98 3.39
C PHE A 107 7.96 17.29 4.18
N LEU A 108 8.06 18.45 3.49
CA LEU A 108 7.97 19.76 4.13
C LEU A 108 6.62 19.97 4.82
N TRP A 109 5.58 19.33 4.30
CA TRP A 109 4.27 19.32 4.91
C TRP A 109 4.23 18.54 6.24
N LEU A 110 4.85 17.36 6.30
CA LEU A 110 4.97 16.60 7.56
C LEU A 110 5.72 17.39 8.63
N LEU A 111 6.82 18.06 8.25
CA LEU A 111 7.57 18.93 9.15
C LEU A 111 6.72 20.11 9.66
N ALA A 112 5.88 20.70 8.80
CA ALA A 112 4.97 21.78 9.21
C ALA A 112 3.81 21.31 10.11
N GLY A 113 3.57 20.00 10.20
CA GLY A 113 2.58 19.38 11.08
C GLY A 113 3.17 18.76 12.36
N ASP A 114 4.35 19.22 12.80
CA ASP A 114 5.11 18.72 13.96
C ASP A 114 5.32 17.20 13.97
N THR A 115 5.41 16.56 12.80
CA THR A 115 5.66 15.12 12.70
C THR A 115 7.11 14.85 12.34
N ALA A 116 7.86 14.26 13.27
CA ALA A 116 9.23 13.81 13.01
C ALA A 116 9.26 12.65 11.99
N PRO A 117 10.31 12.56 11.17
CA PRO A 117 10.53 11.39 10.32
C PRO A 117 10.56 10.12 11.18
N GLY A 118 9.72 9.12 10.86
CA GLY A 118 9.60 7.88 11.64
C GLY A 118 8.47 7.85 12.67
N LYS A 119 7.78 8.98 12.96
CA LYS A 119 6.57 8.98 13.80
C LYS A 119 5.29 8.92 12.96
N ARG A 120 4.28 8.20 13.47
CA ARG A 120 2.93 8.16 12.90
C ARG A 120 2.31 9.57 13.00
N PRO A 121 1.83 10.17 11.91
CA PRO A 121 1.30 11.54 11.96
C PRO A 121 0.07 11.62 12.88
N PRO A 122 -0.08 12.71 13.67
CA PRO A 122 -1.33 13.03 14.33
C PRO A 122 -2.41 13.30 13.29
N GLN A 123 -3.66 12.99 13.65
CA GLN A 123 -4.82 12.89 12.76
C GLN A 123 -5.39 14.26 12.32
N THR A 124 -4.54 15.26 12.12
CA THR A 124 -4.92 16.60 11.67
C THR A 124 -4.05 17.00 10.49
N SER A 125 -4.61 16.95 9.28
CA SER A 125 -3.95 17.44 8.06
C SER A 125 -4.40 18.87 7.72
N PRO A 126 -3.59 19.64 6.96
CA PRO A 126 -4.13 20.07 5.65
C PRO A 126 -3.12 20.23 4.47
N THR A 127 -3.46 19.65 3.29
CA THR A 127 -3.14 20.08 1.89
C THR A 127 -1.94 19.48 1.14
N GLY A 128 -2.09 18.26 0.62
CA GLY A 128 -1.40 17.77 -0.59
C GLY A 128 -2.31 17.92 -1.84
N PRO A 129 -1.87 17.53 -3.06
CA PRO A 129 -2.80 17.42 -4.19
C PRO A 129 -3.97 16.51 -3.81
N PRO A 130 -5.16 16.68 -4.41
CA PRO A 130 -6.36 15.98 -3.97
C PRO A 130 -6.09 14.49 -3.84
N ALA A 131 -6.17 14.01 -2.60
CA ALA A 131 -5.82 12.66 -2.23
C ALA A 131 -7.07 11.95 -1.76
N THR A 132 -7.23 10.69 -2.17
CA THR A 132 -8.31 9.83 -1.69
C THR A 132 -7.70 8.77 -0.78
N THR A 133 -8.22 8.67 0.44
CA THR A 133 -7.80 7.65 1.41
C THR A 133 -8.98 6.76 1.76
N GLY A 134 -8.71 5.46 1.82
CA GLY A 134 -9.61 4.48 2.43
C GLY A 134 -9.15 4.21 3.87
N THR A 135 -10.10 4.14 4.79
CA THR A 135 -9.84 3.67 6.16
C THR A 135 -10.78 2.53 6.50
N TRP A 136 -10.27 1.50 7.16
CA TRP A 136 -11.04 0.33 7.56
C TRP A 136 -11.02 0.21 9.08
N ARG A 137 -12.20 0.08 9.68
CA ARG A 137 -12.38 -0.09 11.12
C ARG A 137 -13.23 -1.32 11.39
N LEU A 138 -12.76 -2.19 12.26
CA LEU A 138 -13.56 -3.31 12.75
C LEU A 138 -14.39 -2.85 13.96
N SER A 139 -15.68 -3.12 13.92
CA SER A 139 -16.58 -2.88 15.04
C SER A 139 -16.61 -4.11 15.98
N PRO A 140 -16.86 -3.91 17.29
CA PRO A 140 -16.93 -5.02 18.27
C PRO A 140 -18.01 -6.07 17.96
N ASN A 141 -18.98 -5.75 17.11
CA ASN A 141 -20.04 -6.65 16.66
C ASN A 141 -19.66 -7.46 15.40
N GLY A 142 -18.40 -7.43 14.97
CA GLY A 142 -17.90 -8.16 13.81
C GLY A 142 -18.19 -7.53 12.45
N SER A 143 -18.75 -6.32 12.38
CA SER A 143 -18.92 -5.57 11.13
C SER A 143 -17.67 -4.74 10.80
N ARG A 144 -17.30 -4.63 9.51
CA ARG A 144 -16.15 -3.82 9.06
C ARG A 144 -16.66 -2.58 8.36
N THR A 145 -16.35 -1.40 8.90
CA THR A 145 -16.69 -0.12 8.29
C THR A 145 -15.53 0.36 7.43
N THR A 146 -15.82 0.70 6.17
CA THR A 146 -14.90 1.35 5.25
C THR A 146 -15.34 2.80 5.08
N ALA A 147 -14.46 3.76 5.35
CA ALA A 147 -14.71 5.17 5.08
C ALA A 147 -13.71 5.67 4.05
N THR A 148 -14.23 6.21 2.94
CA THR A 148 -13.44 6.87 1.91
C THR A 148 -13.49 8.36 2.15
N SER A 149 -12.32 8.97 2.36
CA SER A 149 -12.17 10.40 2.56
C SER A 149 -11.40 10.98 1.38
N SER A 150 -11.83 12.15 0.92
CA SER A 150 -11.13 12.92 -0.10
C SER A 150 -10.72 14.26 0.47
N ASP A 151 -9.49 14.67 0.18
CA ASP A 151 -9.02 16.03 0.45
C ASP A 151 -9.19 16.88 -0.80
N ASN A 152 -9.80 18.05 -0.67
CA ASN A 152 -9.84 19.09 -1.71
C ASN A 152 -8.65 20.06 -1.60
N GLY A 153 -7.57 19.65 -0.92
CA GLY A 153 -6.39 20.46 -0.67
C GLY A 153 -6.64 21.52 0.41
N ALA A 154 -7.41 21.21 1.46
CA ALA A 154 -7.68 22.08 2.63
C ALA A 154 -8.27 21.34 3.82
N THR A 155 -9.07 20.30 3.57
CA THR A 155 -9.91 19.65 4.58
C THR A 155 -10.25 18.25 4.09
N TRP A 156 -9.96 17.24 4.91
CA TRP A 156 -10.47 15.89 4.69
C TRP A 156 -11.96 15.86 4.99
N THR A 157 -12.75 15.60 3.95
CA THR A 157 -14.17 15.31 4.10
C THR A 157 -14.39 13.84 3.79
N THR A 158 -15.14 13.15 4.66
CA THR A 158 -15.61 11.80 4.37
C THR A 158 -16.55 11.87 3.17
N ALA A 159 -16.07 11.42 2.02
CA ALA A 159 -16.84 11.39 0.78
C ALA A 159 -17.93 10.31 0.84
N GLY A 160 -17.66 9.22 1.57
CA GLY A 160 -18.63 8.17 1.79
C GLY A 160 -18.24 7.18 2.88
N THR A 161 -19.24 6.50 3.43
CA THR A 161 -19.08 5.39 4.37
C THR A 161 -19.85 4.19 3.87
N ALA A 162 -19.18 3.06 3.74
CA ALA A 162 -19.80 1.76 3.53
C ALA A 162 -19.54 0.85 4.73
N THR A 163 -20.49 -0.03 5.06
CA THR A 163 -20.35 -0.98 6.17
C THR A 163 -20.60 -2.40 5.69
N ASN A 164 -19.57 -3.24 5.78
CA ASN A 164 -19.62 -4.66 5.46
C ASN A 164 -20.14 -5.45 6.67
N HIS A 165 -21.11 -6.32 6.43
CA HIS A 165 -21.72 -7.18 7.42
C HIS A 165 -21.45 -8.65 7.10
N TYR A 166 -21.00 -9.37 8.12
CA TYR A 166 -20.54 -10.75 8.01
C TYR A 166 -21.55 -11.68 8.70
N GLY A 167 -21.90 -12.78 8.03
CA GLY A 167 -22.84 -13.77 8.54
C GLY A 167 -22.21 -14.84 9.44
N GLY A 168 -20.89 -14.79 9.65
CA GLY A 168 -20.14 -15.78 10.40
C GLY A 168 -18.68 -15.36 10.59
N SER A 169 -17.80 -16.33 10.86
CA SER A 169 -16.36 -16.10 11.08
C SER A 169 -15.55 -15.97 9.79
N SER A 170 -16.19 -16.03 8.61
CA SER A 170 -15.53 -15.76 7.33
C SER A 170 -15.18 -14.28 7.23
N ASP A 171 -14.14 -13.98 6.48
CA ASP A 171 -13.70 -12.63 6.10
C ASP A 171 -14.46 -12.06 4.89
N SER A 172 -15.47 -12.77 4.40
CA SER A 172 -16.28 -12.40 3.26
C SER A 172 -17.63 -11.83 3.71
N PRO A 173 -18.01 -10.62 3.25
CA PRO A 173 -19.28 -10.03 3.63
C PRO A 173 -20.45 -10.82 3.01
N VAL A 174 -21.59 -10.78 3.70
CA VAL A 174 -22.88 -11.29 3.19
C VAL A 174 -23.68 -10.15 2.57
N TRP A 175 -23.50 -8.93 3.08
CA TRP A 175 -24.10 -7.73 2.54
C TRP A 175 -23.32 -6.50 2.98
N THR A 176 -23.47 -5.42 2.21
CA THR A 176 -22.84 -4.14 2.48
C THR A 176 -23.93 -3.08 2.55
N ARG A 177 -23.83 -2.17 3.52
CA ARG A 177 -24.60 -0.93 3.52
C ARG A 177 -23.76 0.15 2.86
N GLU A 178 -24.19 0.63 1.71
CA GLU A 178 -23.44 1.62 0.93
C GLU A 178 -23.72 3.05 1.41
N THR A 179 -22.90 3.99 0.92
CA THR A 179 -23.00 5.42 1.27
C THR A 179 -24.34 6.01 0.84
N ASP A 180 -24.86 5.58 -0.31
CA ASP A 180 -26.14 6.02 -0.86
C ASP A 180 -27.36 5.41 -0.13
N GLY A 181 -27.11 4.55 0.86
CA GLY A 181 -28.14 3.84 1.63
C GLY A 181 -28.63 2.54 0.98
N SER A 182 -28.13 2.18 -0.20
CA SER A 182 -28.39 0.88 -0.81
C SER A 182 -27.78 -0.25 0.02
N VAL A 183 -28.37 -1.43 -0.08
CA VAL A 183 -27.97 -2.60 0.72
C VAL A 183 -27.77 -3.82 -0.19
N PRO A 184 -26.71 -3.82 -1.01
CA PRO A 184 -26.35 -4.99 -1.81
C PRO A 184 -26.09 -6.21 -0.93
N ARG A 185 -26.61 -7.36 -1.35
CA ARG A 185 -26.41 -8.67 -0.72
C ARG A 185 -25.73 -9.61 -1.68
N ASP A 186 -24.71 -10.29 -1.19
CA ASP A 186 -23.95 -11.29 -1.93
C ASP A 186 -24.62 -12.66 -1.79
N VAL A 187 -25.02 -13.22 -2.92
CA VAL A 187 -25.67 -14.54 -3.01
C VAL A 187 -24.63 -15.55 -3.43
N ALA A 188 -24.50 -16.63 -2.67
CA ALA A 188 -23.58 -17.71 -2.96
C ALA A 188 -24.20 -18.77 -3.90
N ASP A 189 -23.37 -19.39 -4.74
CA ASP A 189 -23.70 -20.63 -5.43
C ASP A 189 -23.66 -21.84 -4.44
N PRO A 190 -24.04 -23.05 -4.87
CA PRO A 190 -23.97 -24.25 -4.03
C PRO A 190 -22.58 -24.64 -3.53
N THR A 191 -21.51 -24.11 -4.12
CA THR A 191 -20.12 -24.31 -3.71
C THR A 191 -19.62 -23.23 -2.75
N GLY A 192 -20.38 -22.16 -2.54
CA GLY A 192 -20.04 -21.03 -1.69
C GLY A 192 -19.45 -19.82 -2.44
N GLY A 193 -19.17 -19.96 -3.73
CA GLY A 193 -18.68 -18.89 -4.59
C GLY A 193 -19.72 -17.77 -4.79
N LEU A 194 -19.28 -16.56 -5.12
CA LEU A 194 -20.19 -15.46 -5.45
C LEU A 194 -20.92 -15.74 -6.78
N ALA A 195 -22.25 -15.78 -6.73
CA ALA A 195 -23.09 -16.08 -7.90
C ALA A 195 -23.89 -14.88 -8.38
N ALA A 196 -24.31 -14.02 -7.45
CA ALA A 196 -25.07 -12.82 -7.76
C ALA A 196 -24.94 -11.77 -6.65
N THR A 197 -25.20 -10.52 -7.00
CA THR A 197 -25.45 -9.44 -6.04
C THR A 197 -26.86 -8.93 -6.26
N THR A 198 -27.60 -8.75 -5.16
CA THR A 198 -28.98 -8.25 -5.18
C THR A 198 -29.11 -6.97 -4.38
N SER A 199 -29.87 -5.99 -4.88
CA SER A 199 -30.16 -4.75 -4.15
C SER A 199 -31.59 -4.31 -4.44
N GLY A 200 -32.48 -4.39 -3.44
CA GLY A 200 -33.92 -4.18 -3.67
C GLY A 200 -34.47 -5.23 -4.65
N SER A 201 -34.99 -4.77 -5.79
CA SER A 201 -35.46 -5.61 -6.90
C SER A 201 -34.37 -5.97 -7.91
N ASP A 202 -33.22 -5.32 -7.85
CA ASP A 202 -32.18 -5.45 -8.86
C ASP A 202 -31.31 -6.66 -8.57
N THR A 203 -30.93 -7.39 -9.63
CA THR A 203 -30.09 -8.59 -9.54
C THR A 203 -29.07 -8.58 -10.66
N THR A 204 -27.79 -8.65 -10.27
CA THR A 204 -26.68 -8.83 -11.20
C THR A 204 -26.05 -10.19 -10.96
N LEU A 205 -26.01 -11.04 -11.98
CA LEU A 205 -25.30 -12.32 -11.92
C LEU A 205 -23.79 -12.07 -12.05
N GLN A 206 -23.00 -12.80 -11.26
CA GLN A 206 -21.55 -12.77 -11.22
C GLN A 206 -21.06 -14.11 -11.80
N LEU A 207 -20.71 -14.12 -13.08
CA LEU A 207 -20.27 -15.34 -13.76
C LEU A 207 -18.76 -15.47 -13.61
N CYS A 208 -18.35 -16.40 -12.75
CA CYS A 208 -16.95 -16.64 -12.46
C CYS A 208 -16.34 -17.68 -13.40
N ASP A 209 -15.06 -17.52 -13.72
CA ASP A 209 -14.28 -18.54 -14.42
C ASP A 209 -13.80 -19.65 -13.48
N ILE A 210 -12.92 -20.54 -13.97
CA ILE A 210 -12.39 -21.66 -13.18
C ILE A 210 -11.41 -21.26 -12.09
N ARG A 211 -10.77 -20.09 -12.20
CA ARG A 211 -9.92 -19.53 -11.13
C ARG A 211 -10.78 -18.91 -10.05
N GLY A 212 -11.99 -18.47 -10.41
CA GLY A 212 -12.90 -17.74 -9.55
C GLY A 212 -12.88 -16.24 -9.83
N ASP A 213 -12.34 -15.81 -10.97
CA ASP A 213 -12.39 -14.42 -11.42
C ASP A 213 -13.78 -14.13 -11.99
N VAL A 214 -14.39 -13.01 -11.63
CA VAL A 214 -15.66 -12.59 -12.25
C VAL A 214 -15.38 -12.12 -13.67
N ALA A 215 -15.60 -13.02 -14.63
CA ALA A 215 -15.37 -12.77 -16.04
C ALA A 215 -16.53 -12.02 -16.70
N VAL A 216 -17.76 -12.20 -16.22
CA VAL A 216 -18.95 -11.51 -16.75
C VAL A 216 -19.91 -11.11 -15.64
N GLN A 217 -20.38 -9.86 -15.70
CA GLN A 217 -21.57 -9.42 -14.97
C GLN A 217 -22.77 -9.34 -15.90
N LEU A 218 -23.89 -9.92 -15.51
CA LEU A 218 -25.15 -9.84 -16.25
C LEU A 218 -26.22 -9.18 -15.37
N ASP A 219 -26.60 -7.96 -15.71
CA ASP A 219 -27.74 -7.28 -15.09
C ASP A 219 -29.04 -7.88 -15.63
N LEU A 220 -29.85 -8.47 -14.76
CA LEU A 220 -31.10 -9.13 -15.16
C LEU A 220 -32.24 -8.15 -15.46
N ALA A 221 -32.17 -6.91 -14.98
CA ALA A 221 -33.19 -5.91 -15.27
C ALA A 221 -33.06 -5.40 -16.71
N THR A 222 -31.83 -5.17 -17.16
CA THR A 222 -31.53 -4.63 -18.49
C THR A 222 -31.08 -5.69 -19.49
N THR A 223 -30.77 -6.91 -19.04
CA THR A 223 -30.11 -7.97 -19.81
C THR A 223 -28.76 -7.57 -20.41
N THR A 224 -28.09 -6.59 -19.78
CA THR A 224 -26.78 -6.10 -20.22
C THR A 224 -25.67 -6.97 -19.64
N ALA A 225 -24.80 -7.47 -20.51
CA ALA A 225 -23.60 -8.21 -20.12
C ALA A 225 -22.35 -7.33 -20.24
N THR A 226 -21.55 -7.30 -19.18
CA THR A 226 -20.24 -6.64 -19.13
C THR A 226 -19.18 -7.69 -18.89
N ALA A 227 -18.19 -7.78 -19.77
CA ALA A 227 -17.07 -8.72 -19.63
C ALA A 227 -15.86 -8.05 -18.98
N PHE A 228 -15.09 -8.84 -18.23
CA PHE A 228 -13.88 -8.43 -17.54
C PHE A 228 -12.75 -9.46 -17.74
N HIS A 229 -11.52 -8.97 -17.83
CA HIS A 229 -10.30 -9.75 -18.03
C HIS A 229 -9.25 -9.27 -17.04
N TYR A 230 -8.56 -10.24 -16.46
CA TYR A 230 -7.49 -10.03 -15.49
C TYR A 230 -6.29 -10.85 -15.93
N ASP A 231 -5.08 -10.32 -15.70
CA ASP A 231 -3.89 -11.15 -15.78
C ASP A 231 -3.81 -12.10 -14.57
N GLU A 232 -2.76 -12.92 -14.53
CA GLU A 232 -2.57 -13.91 -13.48
C GLU A 232 -2.42 -13.26 -12.09
N ASN A 233 -1.89 -12.04 -12.01
CA ASN A 233 -1.72 -11.28 -10.77
C ASN A 233 -2.94 -10.40 -10.43
N GLY A 234 -4.01 -10.44 -11.23
CA GLY A 234 -5.21 -9.66 -11.00
C GLY A 234 -5.18 -8.22 -11.49
N ASN A 235 -4.22 -7.83 -12.35
CA ASN A 235 -4.30 -6.53 -13.02
C ASN A 235 -5.44 -6.57 -14.04
N THR A 236 -6.37 -5.62 -13.92
CA THR A 236 -7.45 -5.43 -14.90
C THR A 236 -6.88 -5.07 -16.26
N GLN A 237 -7.29 -5.81 -17.29
CA GLN A 237 -6.93 -5.53 -18.69
C GLN A 237 -7.99 -4.62 -19.36
N ASP A 238 -9.17 -4.50 -18.75
CA ASP A 238 -10.24 -3.62 -19.22
C ASP A 238 -10.16 -2.23 -18.60
N ALA A 239 -10.76 -1.24 -19.28
CA ALA A 239 -10.75 0.17 -18.86
C ALA A 239 -11.47 0.43 -17.52
N THR A 240 -12.32 -0.50 -17.08
CA THR A 240 -13.10 -0.41 -15.84
C THR A 240 -13.07 -1.74 -15.11
N GLY A 241 -12.63 -1.73 -13.86
CA GLY A 241 -12.76 -2.85 -12.94
C GLY A 241 -14.13 -2.90 -12.26
N THR A 242 -14.35 -3.95 -11.48
CA THR A 242 -15.52 -4.12 -10.61
C THR A 242 -15.06 -4.44 -9.19
N ARG A 243 -15.92 -4.23 -8.18
CA ARG A 243 -15.59 -4.50 -6.77
C ARG A 243 -15.01 -5.90 -6.59
N TYR A 244 -15.74 -6.91 -7.06
CA TYR A 244 -15.32 -8.30 -7.03
C TYR A 244 -14.93 -8.72 -8.44
N GLY A 245 -13.67 -8.52 -8.79
CA GLY A 245 -13.10 -8.83 -10.10
C GLY A 245 -12.30 -10.13 -10.04
N TRP A 246 -10.97 -10.00 -10.09
CA TRP A 246 -10.03 -11.08 -9.82
C TRP A 246 -10.31 -11.71 -8.44
N LEU A 247 -10.45 -13.04 -8.40
CA LEU A 247 -10.87 -13.82 -7.23
C LEU A 247 -12.21 -13.38 -6.63
N GLY A 248 -13.10 -12.83 -7.46
CA GLY A 248 -14.41 -12.33 -7.06
C GLY A 248 -15.35 -13.42 -6.53
N ALA A 249 -15.18 -14.69 -6.93
CA ALA A 249 -15.89 -15.83 -6.34
C ALA A 249 -15.67 -15.91 -4.82
N SER A 250 -14.47 -15.56 -4.36
CA SER A 250 -14.11 -15.47 -2.94
C SER A 250 -14.34 -14.10 -2.32
N ARG A 251 -15.04 -13.18 -3.03
CA ARG A 251 -15.37 -11.82 -2.57
C ARG A 251 -14.14 -11.01 -2.17
N ARG A 252 -13.04 -11.18 -2.92
CA ARG A 252 -11.84 -10.36 -2.77
C ARG A 252 -12.10 -9.01 -3.42
N ALA A 253 -12.32 -7.98 -2.59
CA ALA A 253 -12.67 -6.65 -3.07
C ALA A 253 -11.42 -5.89 -3.57
N SER A 254 -11.53 -5.25 -4.73
CA SER A 254 -10.45 -4.48 -5.37
C SER A 254 -10.83 -3.02 -5.66
N ASP A 255 -12.05 -2.60 -5.32
CA ASP A 255 -12.55 -1.21 -5.43
C ASP A 255 -11.96 -0.26 -4.37
N THR A 256 -10.74 -0.55 -3.90
CA THR A 256 -10.00 0.36 -3.03
C THR A 256 -9.48 1.54 -3.83
N PRO A 257 -9.26 2.72 -3.22
CA PRO A 257 -8.80 3.91 -3.95
C PRO A 257 -7.49 3.73 -4.73
N SER A 258 -6.67 2.75 -4.34
CA SER A 258 -5.38 2.42 -4.96
C SER A 258 -5.40 1.13 -5.77
N GLY A 259 -6.56 0.51 -5.99
CA GLY A 259 -6.69 -0.76 -6.74
C GLY A 259 -6.05 -1.97 -6.05
N LEU A 260 -5.79 -1.86 -4.73
CA LEU A 260 -5.33 -2.98 -3.92
C LEU A 260 -6.47 -3.97 -3.68
N THR A 261 -6.12 -5.25 -3.59
CA THR A 261 -7.06 -6.32 -3.28
C THR A 261 -7.05 -6.60 -1.77
N LEU A 262 -8.23 -6.60 -1.16
CA LEU A 262 -8.42 -6.99 0.23
C LEU A 262 -8.36 -8.52 0.34
N MET A 263 -7.26 -9.06 0.89
CA MET A 263 -6.94 -10.48 0.84
C MET A 263 -6.76 -11.07 2.24
N GLY A 264 -7.89 -11.43 2.88
CA GLY A 264 -7.90 -12.03 4.21
C GLY A 264 -7.10 -11.24 5.24
N ALA A 265 -5.97 -11.78 5.67
CA ALA A 265 -5.10 -11.16 6.67
C ALA A 265 -4.24 -10.00 6.13
N ARG A 266 -4.06 -9.88 4.81
CA ARG A 266 -3.09 -8.95 4.19
C ARG A 266 -3.72 -8.13 3.05
N LEU A 267 -3.04 -7.04 2.68
CA LEU A 267 -3.34 -6.29 1.46
C LEU A 267 -2.45 -6.78 0.34
N TYR A 268 -3.04 -7.04 -0.82
CA TYR A 268 -2.33 -7.50 -2.02
C TYR A 268 -2.29 -6.42 -3.08
N THR A 269 -1.15 -6.29 -3.77
CA THR A 269 -0.95 -5.37 -4.90
C THR A 269 -0.78 -6.15 -6.21
N PRO A 270 -1.79 -6.14 -7.10
CA PRO A 270 -1.70 -6.76 -8.41
C PRO A 270 -0.51 -6.26 -9.25
N ALA A 271 -0.16 -4.98 -9.10
CA ALA A 271 0.90 -4.34 -9.88
C ALA A 271 2.29 -4.97 -9.68
N THR A 272 2.53 -5.57 -8.50
CA THR A 272 3.81 -6.24 -8.19
C THR A 272 3.63 -7.72 -7.90
N GLY A 273 2.40 -8.22 -7.78
CA GLY A 273 2.16 -9.62 -7.45
C GLY A 273 2.42 -10.00 -5.99
N CYS A 274 2.45 -9.03 -5.06
CA CYS A 274 2.92 -9.25 -3.68
C CYS A 274 1.95 -8.76 -2.62
N PHE A 275 2.11 -9.26 -1.40
CA PHE A 275 1.50 -8.68 -0.21
C PHE A 275 2.27 -7.43 0.25
N LEU A 276 1.55 -6.48 0.85
CA LEU A 276 2.10 -5.25 1.41
C LEU A 276 2.56 -5.39 2.88
N SER A 277 2.40 -6.58 3.46
CA SER A 277 2.81 -6.90 4.82
C SER A 277 3.39 -8.30 4.88
N GLN A 278 4.34 -8.50 5.80
CA GLN A 278 4.92 -9.80 6.08
C GLN A 278 3.83 -10.83 6.45
N ASP A 279 4.04 -12.08 6.05
CA ASP A 279 3.18 -13.21 6.43
C ASP A 279 3.10 -13.34 7.95
N PRO A 280 1.88 -13.34 8.54
CA PRO A 280 1.73 -13.59 9.97
C PRO A 280 2.11 -15.03 10.36
N VAL A 281 2.23 -15.96 9.40
CA VAL A 281 2.69 -17.31 9.64
C VAL A 281 4.13 -17.44 9.12
N GLU A 282 5.06 -17.66 10.04
CA GLU A 282 6.48 -17.79 9.73
C GLU A 282 6.77 -19.01 8.84
N ASP A 283 7.79 -18.88 7.97
CA ASP A 283 8.37 -19.95 7.14
C ASP A 283 7.40 -20.71 6.21
N ARG A 284 6.27 -20.10 5.86
CA ARG A 284 5.26 -20.74 4.99
C ARG A 284 5.45 -20.56 3.50
N GLY A 285 6.51 -19.89 3.02
CA GLY A 285 6.63 -19.52 1.60
C GLY A 285 8.04 -19.21 1.13
N ALA A 286 8.18 -18.91 -0.17
CA ALA A 286 9.46 -18.56 -0.77
C ALA A 286 10.05 -17.25 -0.21
N ASN A 287 9.19 -16.30 0.19
CA ASN A 287 9.56 -15.12 0.97
C ASN A 287 8.36 -14.60 1.80
N ALA A 288 8.60 -13.64 2.70
CA ALA A 288 7.60 -13.10 3.62
C ALA A 288 6.41 -12.37 2.96
N TYR A 289 6.52 -12.02 1.69
CA TYR A 289 5.56 -11.17 0.97
C TYR A 289 4.96 -11.87 -0.26
N SER A 290 5.36 -13.11 -0.53
CA SER A 290 4.98 -13.82 -1.74
C SER A 290 3.50 -14.15 -1.72
N TYR A 291 2.87 -13.93 -2.87
CA TYR A 291 1.60 -14.56 -3.19
C TYR A 291 1.90 -15.84 -3.96
N CYS A 292 1.54 -17.00 -3.41
CA CYS A 292 1.68 -18.29 -4.08
C CYS A 292 3.08 -18.57 -4.64
N SER A 293 4.14 -18.09 -3.97
CA SER A 293 5.53 -18.26 -4.42
C SER A 293 5.76 -17.82 -5.87
N ALA A 294 5.11 -16.73 -6.28
CA ALA A 294 5.13 -16.20 -7.65
C ALA A 294 4.50 -17.13 -8.71
N ASN A 295 3.70 -18.12 -8.31
CA ASN A 295 2.87 -18.96 -9.19
C ASN A 295 1.37 -18.74 -8.95
N PRO A 296 0.81 -17.58 -9.34
CA PRO A 296 -0.62 -17.29 -9.22
C PRO A 296 -1.51 -18.02 -10.24
N VAL A 297 -0.92 -18.82 -11.15
CA VAL A 297 -1.68 -19.61 -12.13
C VAL A 297 -2.24 -20.88 -11.48
N ASP A 298 -1.41 -21.57 -10.70
CA ASP A 298 -1.73 -22.87 -10.10
C ASP A 298 -2.17 -22.78 -8.63
N CYS A 299 -2.09 -21.58 -8.03
CA CYS A 299 -2.39 -21.36 -6.63
C CYS A 299 -3.24 -20.10 -6.42
N SER A 300 -3.99 -20.09 -5.33
CA SER A 300 -4.65 -18.88 -4.84
C SER A 300 -4.57 -18.77 -3.31
N ASP A 301 -3.87 -17.76 -2.79
CA ASP A 301 -3.84 -17.42 -1.36
C ASP A 301 -4.99 -16.49 -0.98
N ILE A 302 -6.21 -17.04 -0.91
CA ILE A 302 -7.42 -16.27 -0.56
C ILE A 302 -7.35 -15.71 0.87
N GLY A 303 -6.72 -16.46 1.77
CA GLY A 303 -6.61 -16.11 3.20
C GLY A 303 -5.53 -15.09 3.50
N GLY A 304 -4.60 -14.86 2.57
CA GLY A 304 -3.44 -14.04 2.81
C GLY A 304 -2.52 -14.64 3.87
N THR A 305 -2.42 -15.96 3.96
CA THR A 305 -1.56 -16.68 4.93
C THR A 305 -1.07 -18.03 4.39
N TRP A 306 -1.26 -18.29 3.10
CA TRP A 306 -1.04 -19.60 2.51
C TRP A 306 -0.10 -19.48 1.31
N ASP A 307 0.93 -20.31 1.27
CA ASP A 307 1.80 -20.44 0.10
C ASP A 307 1.75 -21.89 -0.40
N PHE A 308 1.96 -22.08 -1.71
CA PHE A 308 1.89 -23.38 -2.36
C PHE A 308 3.26 -24.06 -2.32
N ASP A 309 3.44 -25.02 -1.41
CA ASP A 309 4.65 -25.86 -1.30
C ASP A 309 4.76 -26.95 -2.40
N GLY A 310 3.92 -26.91 -3.44
CA GLY A 310 3.67 -28.05 -4.33
C GLY A 310 4.63 -28.27 -5.51
N VAL A 311 5.73 -27.54 -5.64
CA VAL A 311 6.75 -27.83 -6.64
C VAL A 311 8.07 -28.18 -5.94
N GLU A 312 8.33 -29.48 -5.75
CA GLU A 312 9.70 -29.99 -5.55
C GLU A 312 10.51 -29.84 -6.85
N GLY A 313 10.74 -28.59 -7.24
CA GLY A 313 11.64 -28.16 -8.28
C GLY A 313 12.33 -26.89 -7.78
N PRO A 314 13.58 -26.62 -8.20
CA PRO A 314 14.29 -25.45 -7.70
C PRO A 314 13.51 -24.20 -8.13
N SER A 315 12.83 -23.55 -7.19
CA SER A 315 12.35 -22.18 -7.39
C SER A 315 13.54 -21.37 -7.87
N THR A 316 13.43 -20.85 -9.08
CA THR A 316 14.52 -20.10 -9.68
C THR A 316 14.75 -18.86 -8.82
N LYS A 317 16.00 -18.38 -8.74
CA LYS A 317 16.32 -17.16 -7.97
C LYS A 317 15.39 -15.99 -8.31
N ALA A 318 14.93 -15.92 -9.57
CA ALA A 318 13.97 -14.92 -10.05
C ALA A 318 12.58 -14.99 -9.36
N GLU A 319 12.06 -16.19 -9.05
CA GLU A 319 10.79 -16.38 -8.34
C GLU A 319 10.89 -15.99 -6.85
N ARG A 320 12.08 -16.16 -6.25
CA ARG A 320 12.35 -15.73 -4.86
C ARG A 320 12.49 -14.21 -4.74
N ASP A 321 13.03 -13.57 -5.78
CA ASP A 321 13.36 -12.15 -5.81
C ASP A 321 12.18 -11.25 -6.25
N TRP A 322 11.11 -11.81 -6.86
CA TRP A 322 9.96 -11.05 -7.38
C TRP A 322 9.15 -10.27 -6.32
N CYS A 323 9.18 -10.71 -5.06
CA CYS A 323 8.52 -10.01 -3.95
C CYS A 323 9.48 -9.56 -2.85
N TYR A 324 10.77 -9.40 -3.18
CA TYR A 324 11.75 -8.90 -2.22
C TYR A 324 11.56 -7.40 -2.01
N TRP A 325 10.78 -7.05 -0.99
CA TRP A 325 11.08 -5.85 -0.23
C TRP A 325 12.36 -6.14 0.54
N PRO A 326 13.42 -5.33 0.45
CA PRO A 326 14.67 -5.60 1.15
C PRO A 326 14.37 -5.77 2.66
N SER A 327 14.39 -7.02 3.10
CA SER A 327 14.20 -7.40 4.49
C SER A 327 15.55 -7.36 5.20
N ARG A 328 15.69 -6.38 6.10
CA ARG A 328 16.70 -6.20 7.16
C ARG A 328 18.17 -6.39 6.77
#